data_AF-A0A934J5C3-F1
#
_entry.id   AF-A0A934J5C3-F1
#
_cell.length_a   1.000
_cell.length_b   1.000
_cell.length_c   1.000
_cell.angle_alpha   90.00
_cell.angle_beta   90.00
_cell.angle_gamma   90.00
#
_symmetry.space_group_name_H-M   'P 1'
#
loop_
_entity.id
_entity.type
_entity.pdbx_description
1 polymer ?
#
loop_
_entity_poly.entity_id
_entity_poly.type
_entity_poly.pdbx_seq_one_letter_code
_entity_poly.pdbx_strand_id
1 'polypeptide(L)'
;MAYMHGNLALKPKKQPEQPRVQRKQTVVRRKSIPVQEKLLYLFTILVCVFVAGAIIFRYAQIYQINLDIKELNRQQVEMSADIKELQKQVEQLSDPEVIRKKAMDQGMVQSEEPITVKVN
;
A
#
# COMPACT_ATOMS: atom_id res chain seq x y z
N MET A 1 -25.92 -88.71 -69.18
CA MET A 1 -25.22 -89.69 -68.33
C MET A 1 -24.67 -88.94 -67.13
N ALA A 2 -25.33 -89.06 -65.98
CA ALA A 2 -24.79 -88.68 -64.68
C ALA A 2 -23.81 -89.77 -64.19
N TYR A 3 -23.23 -89.61 -62.99
CA TYR A 3 -22.16 -90.40 -62.35
C TYR A 3 -20.75 -89.84 -62.68
N MET A 4 -19.86 -89.45 -61.77
CA MET A 4 -19.73 -89.70 -60.33
C MET A 4 -19.07 -88.51 -59.61
N HIS A 5 -19.39 -88.40 -58.33
CA HIS A 5 -18.77 -87.54 -57.33
C HIS A 5 -17.26 -87.76 -57.22
N GLY A 6 -16.50 -86.68 -57.23
CA GLY A 6 -15.11 -86.66 -56.77
C GLY A 6 -14.93 -85.43 -55.90
N ASN A 7 -14.66 -85.67 -54.62
CA ASN A 7 -14.47 -84.68 -53.56
C ASN A 7 -13.22 -83.82 -53.84
N LEU A 8 -13.32 -82.87 -54.79
CA LEU A 8 -12.28 -81.90 -55.09
C LEU A 8 -12.44 -80.71 -54.14
N ALA A 9 -11.96 -80.89 -52.92
CA ALA A 9 -11.57 -79.77 -52.07
C ALA A 9 -10.36 -79.06 -52.71
N LEU A 10 -10.62 -78.26 -53.75
CA LEU A 10 -9.68 -77.29 -54.26
C LEU A 10 -9.45 -76.27 -53.14
N LYS A 11 -8.37 -76.46 -52.38
CA LYS A 11 -7.87 -75.44 -51.45
C LYS A 11 -7.59 -74.19 -52.29
N PRO A 12 -8.30 -73.06 -52.09
CA PRO A 12 -7.91 -71.83 -52.75
C PRO A 12 -6.47 -71.52 -52.32
N LYS A 13 -5.58 -71.35 -53.30
CA LYS A 13 -4.19 -70.94 -53.11
C LYS A 13 -4.22 -69.67 -52.25
N LYS A 14 -3.74 -69.78 -50.99
CA LYS A 14 -3.60 -68.62 -50.10
C LYS A 14 -2.77 -67.57 -50.85
N GLN A 15 -3.38 -66.42 -51.15
CA GLN A 15 -2.60 -65.23 -51.49
C GLN A 15 -1.61 -64.99 -50.36
N PRO A 16 -0.36 -64.61 -50.66
CA PRO A 16 0.57 -64.22 -49.61
C PRO A 16 -0.09 -63.12 -48.78
N GLU A 17 -0.25 -63.35 -47.48
CA GLU A 17 -0.69 -62.33 -46.54
C GLU A 17 0.27 -61.16 -46.70
N GLN A 18 -0.22 -60.06 -47.27
CA GLN A 18 0.52 -58.81 -47.23
C GLN A 18 0.73 -58.49 -45.75
N PRO A 19 1.96 -58.16 -45.32
CA PRO A 19 2.19 -57.85 -43.93
C PRO A 19 1.25 -56.71 -43.55
N ARG A 20 0.32 -56.98 -42.61
CA ARG A 20 -0.50 -55.94 -41.99
C ARG A 20 0.48 -54.94 -41.40
N VAL A 21 0.68 -53.83 -42.10
CA VAL A 21 1.41 -52.69 -41.57
C VAL A 21 0.60 -52.25 -40.37
N GLN A 22 1.08 -52.62 -39.17
CA GLN A 22 0.54 -52.11 -37.93
C GLN A 22 0.73 -50.61 -37.99
N ARG A 23 -0.33 -49.87 -38.35
CA ARG A 23 -0.37 -48.43 -38.16
C ARG A 23 -0.26 -48.24 -36.65
N LYS A 24 0.97 -47.97 -36.19
CA LYS A 24 1.22 -47.52 -34.83
C LYS A 24 0.32 -46.30 -34.65
N GLN A 25 -0.76 -46.46 -33.89
CA GLN A 25 -1.55 -45.32 -33.46
C GLN A 25 -0.61 -44.48 -32.62
N THR A 26 -0.08 -43.41 -33.23
CA THR A 26 0.67 -42.40 -32.52
C THR A 26 -0.33 -41.76 -31.57
N VAL A 27 -0.35 -42.24 -30.33
CA VAL A 27 -1.10 -41.60 -29.24
C VAL A 27 -0.44 -40.24 -29.06
N VAL A 28 -1.05 -39.21 -29.65
CA VAL A 28 -0.59 -37.83 -29.49
C VAL A 28 -0.83 -37.49 -28.03
N ARG A 29 0.18 -37.70 -27.18
CA ARG A 29 0.14 -37.22 -25.79
C ARG A 29 -0.07 -35.72 -25.86
N ARG A 30 -1.17 -35.24 -25.29
CA ARG A 30 -1.44 -33.80 -25.19
C ARG A 30 -0.23 -33.15 -24.54
N LYS A 31 0.41 -32.20 -25.23
CA LYS A 31 1.52 -31.42 -24.69
C LYS A 31 1.06 -30.84 -23.35
N SER A 32 1.71 -31.26 -22.26
CA SER A 32 1.52 -30.63 -20.96
C SER A 32 1.98 -29.18 -21.09
N ILE A 33 1.08 -28.25 -20.82
CA ILE A 33 1.37 -26.81 -20.78
C ILE A 33 2.64 -26.62 -19.92
N PRO A 34 3.67 -25.92 -20.43
CA PRO A 34 4.93 -25.78 -19.73
C PRO A 34 4.70 -25.13 -18.35
N VAL A 35 5.31 -25.71 -17.31
CA VAL A 35 5.11 -25.30 -15.91
C VAL A 35 5.43 -23.81 -15.69
N GLN A 36 6.32 -23.25 -16.51
CA GLN A 36 6.72 -21.85 -16.52
C GLN A 36 5.54 -20.89 -16.78
N GLU A 37 4.66 -21.20 -17.74
CA GLU A 37 3.52 -20.35 -18.07
C GLU A 37 2.54 -20.29 -16.88
N LYS A 38 2.26 -21.42 -16.24
CA LYS A 38 1.39 -21.48 -15.05
C LYS A 38 1.97 -20.69 -13.86
N LEU A 39 3.30 -20.72 -13.68
CA LEU A 39 3.97 -19.98 -12.62
C LEU A 39 3.87 -18.47 -12.85
N LEU A 40 4.02 -18.02 -14.10
CA LEU A 40 3.88 -16.62 -14.46
C LEU A 40 2.47 -16.09 -14.18
N TYR A 41 1.42 -16.84 -14.51
CA TYR A 41 0.05 -16.43 -14.18
C TYR A 41 -0.21 -16.34 -12.67
N LEU A 42 0.33 -17.27 -11.88
CA LEU A 42 0.21 -17.16 -10.42
C LEU A 42 0.95 -15.95 -9.89
N PHE A 43 2.15 -15.66 -10.41
CA PHE A 43 2.93 -14.49 -10.03
C PHE A 43 2.20 -13.18 -10.39
N THR A 44 1.59 -13.07 -11.57
CA THR A 44 0.85 -11.85 -11.94
C THR A 44 -0.37 -11.62 -11.07
N ILE A 45 -1.10 -12.67 -10.70
CA ILE A 45 -2.22 -12.57 -9.73
C ILE A 45 -1.69 -12.10 -8.38
N LEU A 46 -0.58 -12.67 -7.91
CA LEU A 46 0.06 -12.33 -6.65
C LEU A 46 0.46 -10.84 -6.63
N VAL A 47 1.14 -10.37 -7.67
CA VAL A 47 1.50 -8.95 -7.84
C VAL A 47 0.26 -8.07 -7.86
N CYS A 48 -0.79 -8.45 -8.58
CA CYS A 48 -2.04 -7.68 -8.65
C CYS A 48 -2.68 -7.52 -7.26
N VAL A 49 -2.75 -8.61 -6.48
CA VAL A 49 -3.29 -8.58 -5.11
C VAL A 49 -2.43 -7.72 -4.19
N PHE A 50 -1.10 -7.79 -4.31
CA PHE A 50 -0.21 -6.94 -3.52
C PHE A 50 -0.37 -5.45 -3.84
N VAL A 51 -0.48 -5.10 -5.13
CA VAL A 51 -0.71 -3.72 -5.56
C VAL A 51 -2.05 -3.22 -5.02
N ALA A 52 -3.12 -4.01 -5.17
CA ALA A 52 -4.43 -3.67 -4.63
C ALA A 52 -4.40 -3.50 -3.10
N GLY A 53 -3.75 -4.43 -2.39
CA GLY A 53 -3.58 -4.36 -0.93
C GLY A 53 -2.79 -3.13 -0.48
N ALA A 54 -1.70 -2.80 -1.19
CA ALA A 54 -0.89 -1.61 -0.91
C ALA A 54 -1.69 -0.33 -1.10
N ILE A 55 -2.50 -0.25 -2.16
CA ILE A 55 -3.38 0.91 -2.41
C ILE A 55 -4.36 1.08 -1.24
N ILE A 56 -5.07 0.03 -0.85
CA ILE A 56 -6.04 0.07 0.27
C ILE A 56 -5.33 0.50 1.57
N PHE A 57 -4.15 -0.05 1.85
CA PHE A 57 -3.37 0.32 3.03
C PHE A 57 -2.96 1.80 3.01
N ARG A 58 -2.53 2.33 1.86
CA ARG A 58 -2.22 3.75 1.71
C ARG A 58 -3.44 4.64 1.96
N TYR A 59 -4.62 4.25 1.51
CA TYR A 59 -5.85 4.99 1.79
C TYR A 59 -6.17 5.05 3.29
N ALA A 60 -5.99 3.95 4.01
CA ALA A 60 -6.18 3.93 5.46
C ALA A 60 -5.18 4.85 6.19
N GLN A 61 -3.91 4.85 5.77
CA GLN A 61 -2.89 5.75 6.33
C GLN A 61 -3.23 7.23 6.08
N ILE A 62 -3.67 7.59 4.87
CA ILE A 62 -4.07 8.96 4.54
C ILE A 62 -5.22 9.43 5.44
N TYR A 63 -6.18 8.54 5.74
CA TYR A 63 -7.27 8.87 6.63
C TYR A 63 -6.80 9.19 8.05
N GLN A 64 -5.89 8.37 8.60
CA GLN A 64 -5.29 8.62 9.92
C GLN A 64 -4.54 9.96 9.95
N ILE A 65 -3.71 10.21 8.94
CA ILE A 65 -2.93 11.46 8.84
C ILE A 65 -3.85 12.69 8.81
N ASN A 66 -4.99 12.63 8.13
CA ASN A 66 -5.92 13.77 8.10
C ASN A 66 -6.53 14.07 9.48
N LEU A 67 -6.78 13.05 10.29
CA LEU A 67 -7.26 13.23 11.67
C LEU A 67 -6.16 13.86 12.54
N ASP A 68 -4.93 13.34 12.43
CA ASP A 68 -3.77 13.87 13.15
C ASP A 68 -3.52 15.34 12.78
N ILE A 69 -3.60 15.69 11.49
CA ILE A 69 -3.48 17.09 11.03
C ILE A 69 -4.57 17.97 11.65
N LYS A 70 -5.81 17.47 11.76
CA LYS A 70 -6.90 18.24 12.35
C LYS A 70 -6.68 18.48 13.84
N GLU A 71 -6.19 17.47 14.56
CA GLU A 71 -5.86 17.59 15.97
C GLU A 71 -4.68 18.55 16.19
N LEU A 72 -3.61 18.41 15.42
CA LEU A 72 -2.45 19.30 15.47
C LEU A 72 -2.82 20.76 15.16
N ASN A 73 -3.67 21.00 14.16
CA ASN A 73 -4.16 22.35 13.88
C ASN A 73 -4.96 22.93 15.05
N ARG A 74 -5.81 22.13 15.69
CA ARG A 74 -6.55 22.58 16.88
C ARG A 74 -5.59 22.96 18.01
N GLN A 75 -4.62 22.10 18.31
CA GLN A 75 -3.61 22.37 19.33
C GLN A 75 -2.80 23.63 19.01
N GLN A 76 -2.44 23.85 17.74
CA GLN A 76 -1.73 25.05 17.31
C GLN A 76 -2.56 26.33 17.52
N VAL A 77 -3.86 26.29 17.22
CA VAL A 77 -4.77 27.43 17.44
C VAL A 77 -4.90 27.75 18.93
N GLU A 78 -5.07 26.71 19.77
CA GLU A 78 -5.15 26.83 21.22
C GLU A 78 -3.87 27.43 21.80
N MET A 79 -2.71 26.85 21.46
CA MET A 79 -1.41 27.35 21.88
C MET A 79 -1.15 28.79 21.40
N SER A 80 -1.60 29.15 20.20
CA SER A 80 -1.49 30.52 19.69
C SER A 80 -2.36 31.52 20.45
N ALA A 81 -3.53 31.08 20.93
CA ALA A 81 -4.40 31.89 21.77
C ALA A 81 -3.76 32.12 23.15
N ASP A 82 -3.22 31.05 23.75
CA ASP A 82 -2.54 31.12 25.05
C ASP A 82 -1.32 32.06 24.99
N ILE A 83 -0.52 31.96 23.92
CA ILE A 83 0.63 32.86 23.72
C ILE A 83 0.18 34.32 23.62
N LYS A 84 -0.91 34.61 22.91
CA LYS A 84 -1.44 35.97 22.80
C LYS A 84 -1.96 36.48 24.14
N GLU A 85 -2.63 35.63 24.91
CA GLU A 85 -3.09 35.99 26.24
C GLU A 85 -1.91 36.29 27.18
N LEU A 86 -0.90 35.42 27.18
CA LEU A 86 0.33 35.62 27.95
C LEU A 86 1.07 36.89 27.53
N GLN A 87 1.20 37.17 26.23
CA GLN A 87 1.78 38.42 25.74
C GLN A 87 1.01 39.63 26.23
N LYS A 88 -0.33 39.59 26.17
CA LYS A 88 -1.17 40.68 26.68
C LYS A 88 -0.97 40.89 28.18
N GLN A 89 -0.87 39.82 28.97
CA GLN A 89 -0.58 39.92 30.40
C GLN A 89 0.80 40.53 30.65
N VAL A 90 1.81 40.12 29.89
CA VAL A 90 3.16 40.71 29.98
C VAL A 90 3.13 42.19 29.61
N GLU A 91 2.44 42.57 28.55
CA GLU A 91 2.31 43.97 28.13
C GLU A 91 1.63 44.82 29.21
N GLN A 92 0.50 44.35 29.75
CA GLN A 92 -0.19 45.00 30.86
C GLN A 92 0.65 45.12 32.13
N LEU A 93 1.48 44.11 32.44
CA LEU A 93 2.38 44.15 33.60
C LEU A 93 3.64 44.98 33.34
N SER A 94 4.05 45.10 32.08
CA SER A 94 5.19 45.91 31.65
C SER A 94 4.83 47.38 31.47
N ASP A 95 3.53 47.73 31.52
CA ASP A 95 3.08 49.11 31.45
C ASP A 95 3.74 49.93 32.56
N PRO A 96 4.44 51.03 32.23
CA PRO A 96 5.17 51.85 33.19
C PRO A 96 4.29 52.37 34.32
N GLU A 97 3.03 52.69 34.03
CA GLU A 97 2.03 53.13 35.00
C GLU A 97 1.70 52.03 36.02
N VAL A 98 1.59 50.78 35.59
CA VAL A 98 1.34 49.62 36.47
C VAL A 98 2.56 49.35 37.34
N ILE A 99 3.75 49.38 36.75
CA ILE A 99 5.01 49.24 37.49
C ILE A 99 5.14 50.36 38.53
N ARG A 100 4.85 51.60 38.16
CA ARG A 100 4.93 52.77 39.04
C ARG A 100 3.93 52.68 40.19
N LYS A 101 2.68 52.27 39.94
CA LYS A 101 1.69 52.00 40.99
C LYS A 101 2.15 50.89 41.94
N LYS A 102 2.64 49.78 41.41
CA LYS A 102 3.12 48.64 42.22
C LYS A 102 4.35 49.02 43.05
N ALA A 103 5.23 49.85 42.51
CA ALA A 103 6.38 50.40 43.24
C ALA A 103 5.94 51.36 44.36
N MET A 104 4.97 52.24 44.11
CA MET A 104 4.39 53.12 45.12
C MET A 104 3.69 52.35 46.24
N ASP A 105 2.92 51.31 45.92
CA ASP A 105 2.29 50.42 46.91
C ASP A 105 3.32 49.67 47.77
N GLN A 106 4.51 49.42 47.22
CA GLN A 106 5.65 48.84 47.95
C GLN A 106 6.44 49.88 48.76
N GLY A 107 6.00 51.14 48.80
CA GLY A 107 6.64 52.22 49.56
C GLY A 107 7.81 52.88 48.84
N MET A 108 7.99 52.65 47.53
CA MET A 108 9.02 53.31 46.74
C MET A 108 8.56 54.71 46.31
N VAL A 109 9.48 55.67 46.36
CA VAL A 109 9.26 57.07 45.96
C VAL A 109 10.07 57.39 44.71
N GLN A 110 9.50 58.22 43.84
CA GLN A 110 10.14 58.61 42.59
C GLN A 110 11.30 59.57 42.87
N SER A 111 12.50 59.21 42.43
CA SER A 111 13.69 60.08 42.55
C SER A 111 13.64 61.19 41.50
N GLU A 112 14.03 62.41 41.88
CA GLU A 112 14.15 63.56 40.97
C GLU A 112 15.52 63.63 40.29
N GLU A 113 16.46 62.75 40.64
CA GLU A 113 17.81 62.73 40.05
C GLU A 113 17.84 61.94 38.73
N PRO A 114 18.49 62.47 37.67
CA PRO A 114 18.56 61.80 36.38
C PRO A 114 19.46 60.55 36.46
N ILE A 115 18.88 59.39 36.20
CA ILE A 115 19.57 58.10 36.20
C ILE A 115 20.33 57.95 34.87
N THR A 116 21.66 57.88 34.90
CA THR A 116 22.48 57.60 33.70
C THR A 116 22.79 56.10 33.62
N VAL A 117 22.23 55.43 32.62
CA VAL A 117 22.46 54.00 32.39
C VAL A 117 23.69 53.86 31.49
N LYS A 118 24.82 53.38 32.04
CA LYS A 118 25.97 52.97 31.21
C LYS A 118 25.68 51.60 30.60
N VAL A 119 25.36 51.59 29.31
CA VAL A 119 25.25 50.36 28.51
C VAL A 119 26.67 49.93 28.14
N ASN A 120 27.01 48.67 28.42
CA ASN A 120 28.31 48.05 28.13
C ASN A 120 28.13 46.89 27.16
#